data_AF-A0A967MU93-F1
#
_entry.id   AF-A0A967MU93-F1
#
_cell.length_a   1.000
_cell.length_b   1.000
_cell.length_c   1.000
_cell.angle_alpha   90.00
_cell.angle_beta   90.00
_cell.angle_gamma   90.00
#
_symmetry.space_group_name_H-M   'P 1'
#
loop_
_entity.id
_entity.type
_entity.pdbx_description
1 polymer ?
#
loop_
_entity_poly.entity_id
_entity_poly.type
_entity_poly.pdbx_seq_one_letter_code
_entity_poly.pdbx_strand_id
1 'polypeptide(L)'
;MSECMERLDLVYARLHAGLTVDQACALTGRHRTTWRRMERGETRVDRACLVLLELLAGELGVLDATWSGWRISRFDGLLYSPALRDGFRPADVHRLPWLLQLVRLEANDEEPGTDALGPVACGVRERHRDSG
;
A
#
# COMPACT_ATOMS: atom_id res chain seq x y z
N MET A 1 25.01 16.02 4.75
CA MET A 1 23.66 16.21 4.18
C MET A 1 22.54 15.59 5.02
N SER A 2 22.82 14.64 5.93
CA SER A 2 21.77 13.98 6.74
C SER A 2 21.07 14.88 7.77
N GLU A 3 21.79 15.78 8.46
CA GLU A 3 21.21 16.59 9.57
C GLU A 3 20.27 17.72 9.11
N CYS A 4 20.47 18.30 7.92
CA CYS A 4 19.56 19.31 7.38
C CYS A 4 18.21 18.70 6.96
N MET A 5 18.18 17.41 6.61
CA MET A 5 16.96 16.70 6.22
C MET A 5 16.11 16.40 7.46
N GLU A 6 16.72 15.91 8.54
CA GLU A 6 16.05 15.67 9.83
C GLU A 6 15.37 16.92 10.42
N ARG A 7 15.87 18.13 10.11
CA ARG A 7 15.31 19.41 10.57
C ARG A 7 13.94 19.71 9.95
N LEU A 8 13.80 19.49 8.64
CA LEU A 8 12.53 19.72 7.93
C LEU A 8 11.49 18.68 8.35
N ASP A 9 11.94 17.47 8.64
CA ASP A 9 11.08 16.33 8.97
C ASP A 9 10.27 16.56 10.25
N LEU A 10 10.87 17.12 11.33
CA LEU A 10 10.14 17.32 12.59
C LEU A 10 9.02 18.36 12.48
N VAL A 11 9.31 19.50 11.82
CA VAL A 11 8.31 20.56 11.62
C VAL A 11 7.18 20.05 10.73
N TYR A 12 7.54 19.38 9.64
CA TYR A 12 6.59 18.80 8.70
C TYR A 12 5.70 17.74 9.37
N ALA A 13 6.30 16.77 10.06
CA ALA A 13 5.56 15.73 10.76
C ALA A 13 4.59 16.31 11.80
N ARG A 14 5.00 17.34 12.55
CA ARG A 14 4.10 18.01 13.52
C ARG A 14 2.92 18.69 12.83
N LEU A 15 3.16 19.40 11.72
CA LEU A 15 2.12 20.09 10.98
C LEU A 15 1.15 19.10 10.30
N HIS A 16 1.66 18.01 9.74
CA HIS A 16 0.84 16.94 9.18
C HIS A 16 0.05 16.17 10.23
N ALA A 17 0.61 16.03 11.44
CA ALA A 17 -0.14 15.56 12.60
C ALA A 17 -1.14 16.62 13.13
N GLY A 18 -1.23 17.80 12.54
CA GLY A 18 -2.16 18.86 12.93
C GLY A 18 -1.93 19.39 14.34
N LEU A 19 -0.69 19.33 14.85
CA LEU A 19 -0.37 19.69 16.22
C LEU A 19 0.28 21.07 16.32
N THR A 20 -0.09 21.83 17.34
CA THR A 20 0.69 22.99 17.78
C THR A 20 1.96 22.53 18.50
N VAL A 21 2.93 23.43 18.66
CA VAL A 21 4.14 23.14 19.45
C VAL A 21 3.78 22.73 20.88
N ASP A 22 2.80 23.41 21.50
CA ASP A 22 2.43 23.14 22.89
C ASP A 22 1.75 21.77 23.03
N GLN A 23 0.94 21.35 22.05
CA GLN A 23 0.38 20.00 21.99
C GLN A 23 1.45 18.92 21.79
N ALA A 24 2.40 19.16 20.88
CA ALA A 24 3.49 18.21 20.64
C ALA A 24 4.40 18.07 21.87
N CYS A 25 4.68 19.17 22.57
CA CYS A 25 5.39 19.17 23.85
C CYS A 25 4.66 18.37 24.93
N ALA A 26 3.34 18.58 25.09
CA ALA A 26 2.53 17.83 26.04
C ALA A 26 2.52 16.33 25.74
N LEU A 27 2.40 15.96 24.46
CA LEU A 27 2.39 14.57 24.01
C LEU A 27 3.73 13.86 24.25
N THR A 28 4.84 14.55 23.99
CA THR A 28 6.19 13.96 24.04
C THR A 28 6.90 14.16 25.38
N GLY A 29 6.29 14.91 26.31
CA GLY A 29 6.91 15.28 27.59
C GLY A 29 8.12 16.22 27.43
N ARG A 30 8.29 16.88 26.28
CA ARG A 30 9.44 17.74 25.99
C ARG A 30 9.12 19.19 26.31
N HIS A 31 10.09 19.90 26.90
CA HIS A 31 9.96 21.33 27.15
C HIS A 31 9.93 22.14 25.84
N ARG A 32 9.17 23.23 25.83
CA ARG A 32 8.97 24.09 24.64
C ARG A 32 10.26 24.65 24.07
N THR A 33 11.21 25.02 24.93
CA THR A 33 12.52 25.53 24.47
C THR A 33 13.32 24.44 23.74
N THR A 34 13.35 23.22 24.29
CA THR A 34 13.98 22.05 23.64
C THR A 34 13.32 21.76 22.29
N TRP A 35 11.99 21.79 22.23
CA TRP A 35 11.26 21.60 20.98
C TRP A 35 11.66 22.61 19.90
N ARG A 36 11.66 23.90 20.25
CA ARG A 36 12.08 24.96 19.32
C ARG A 36 13.54 24.86 18.91
N ARG A 37 14.42 24.32 19.76
CA ARG A 37 15.82 24.04 19.39
C ARG A 37 15.89 22.90 18.36
N MET A 38 15.13 21.83 18.57
CA MET A 38 15.02 20.72 17.61
C MET A 38 14.48 21.18 16.26
N GLU A 39 13.38 21.95 16.22
CA GLU A 39 12.82 22.48 14.96
C GLU A 39 13.77 23.46 14.23
N ARG A 40 14.66 24.13 14.96
CA ARG A 40 15.70 24.99 14.38
C ARG A 40 16.95 24.23 13.95
N GLY A 41 17.05 22.93 14.25
CA GLY A 41 18.24 22.12 13.99
C GLY A 41 19.41 22.43 14.93
N GLU A 42 19.16 23.14 16.04
CA GLU A 42 20.18 23.46 17.06
C GLU A 42 20.47 22.25 17.97
N THR A 43 19.61 21.24 17.93
CA THR A 43 19.76 20.01 18.71
C THR A 43 19.18 18.86 17.91
N ARG A 44 19.78 17.67 18.06
CA ARG A 44 19.32 16.45 17.40
C ARG A 44 17.86 16.17 17.73
N VAL A 45 17.10 15.76 16.70
CA VAL A 45 15.72 15.33 16.86
C VAL A 45 15.68 13.96 17.53
N ASP A 46 14.82 13.82 18.54
CA ASP A 46 14.53 12.52 19.14
C ASP A 46 13.71 11.67 18.16
N ARG A 47 14.26 10.52 17.74
CA ARG A 47 13.62 9.63 16.77
C ARG A 47 12.26 9.14 17.24
N ALA A 48 12.07 8.93 18.56
CA ALA A 48 10.78 8.50 19.09
C ALA A 48 9.71 9.58 18.92
N CYS A 49 10.08 10.86 19.06
CA CYS A 49 9.18 11.98 18.80
C CYS A 49 8.78 12.05 17.32
N LEU A 50 9.74 11.87 16.41
CA LEU A 50 9.48 11.91 14.98
C LEU A 50 8.55 10.77 14.55
N VAL A 51 8.84 9.53 14.94
CA VAL A 51 7.99 8.36 14.63
C VAL A 51 6.58 8.56 15.17
N LEU A 52 6.43 9.06 16.40
CA LEU A 52 5.12 9.34 16.98
C LEU A 52 4.32 10.38 16.17
N LEU A 53 4.97 11.44 15.70
CA LEU A 53 4.32 12.46 14.89
C LEU A 53 3.95 11.94 13.51
N GLU A 54 4.81 11.15 12.86
CA GLU A 54 4.52 10.52 11.57
C GLU A 54 3.36 9.53 11.68
N LEU A 55 3.32 8.74 12.76
CA LEU A 55 2.16 7.88 13.06
C LEU A 55 0.87 8.67 13.22
N LEU A 56 0.93 9.77 13.96
CA LEU A 56 -0.22 10.65 14.14
C LEU A 56 -0.62 11.37 12.86
N ALA A 57 0.31 11.60 11.93
CA ALA A 57 0.01 12.10 10.58
C ALA A 57 -0.67 11.04 9.71
N GLY A 58 -0.64 9.77 10.14
CA GLY A 58 -1.23 8.64 9.44
C GLY A 58 -0.23 7.89 8.55
N GLU A 59 1.05 8.22 8.60
CA GLU A 59 2.10 7.54 7.82
C GLU A 59 2.37 6.16 8.42
N LEU A 60 2.10 5.10 7.64
CA LEU A 60 2.23 3.72 8.12
C LEU A 60 3.64 3.14 7.90
N GLY A 61 4.39 3.69 6.93
CA GLY A 61 5.75 3.22 6.61
C GLY A 61 6.75 3.33 7.76
N VAL A 62 6.41 4.09 8.81
CA VAL A 62 7.23 4.23 10.02
C VAL A 62 7.13 3.04 10.97
N LEU A 63 6.08 2.21 10.84
CA LEU A 63 5.94 0.95 11.58
C LEU A 63 6.73 -0.15 10.90
N ASP A 64 6.57 -0.27 9.58
CA ASP A 64 7.19 -1.31 8.77
C ASP A 64 7.33 -0.83 7.32
N ALA A 65 8.47 -1.17 6.69
CA ALA A 65 8.80 -0.71 5.35
C ALA A 65 7.83 -1.21 4.26
N THR A 66 7.12 -2.31 4.49
CA THR A 66 6.08 -2.81 3.58
C THR A 66 4.90 -1.85 3.41
N TRP A 67 4.70 -0.96 4.39
CA TRP A 67 3.68 0.09 4.37
C TRP A 67 4.19 1.43 3.85
N SER A 68 5.37 1.47 3.23
CA SER A 68 5.93 2.71 2.68
C SER A 68 4.98 3.38 1.69
N GLY A 69 4.70 4.67 1.91
CA GLY A 69 3.75 5.48 1.13
C GLY A 69 2.26 5.22 1.42
N TRP A 70 1.93 4.23 2.26
CA TRP A 70 0.56 4.04 2.73
C TRP A 70 0.25 5.01 3.86
N ARG A 71 -0.96 5.56 3.82
CA ARG A 71 -1.43 6.52 4.82
C ARG A 71 -2.87 6.29 5.23
N ILE A 72 -3.17 6.46 6.51
CA ILE A 72 -4.55 6.58 6.99
C ILE A 72 -4.88 8.07 7.10
N SER A 73 -5.82 8.52 6.30
CA SER A 73 -6.23 9.93 6.35
C SER A 73 -7.03 10.21 7.61
N ARG A 74 -6.62 11.27 8.31
CA ARG A 74 -7.28 11.72 9.54
C ARG A 74 -8.63 12.39 9.31
N PHE A 75 -8.90 12.85 8.08
CA PHE A 75 -10.10 13.62 7.77
C PHE A 75 -11.29 12.72 7.47
N ASP A 76 -11.06 11.61 6.78
CA ASP A 76 -12.09 10.68 6.31
C ASP A 76 -11.93 9.25 6.87
N GLY A 77 -10.83 8.96 7.56
CA GLY A 77 -10.53 7.64 8.12
C GLY A 77 -10.21 6.57 7.08
N LEU A 78 -9.99 6.95 5.83
CA LEU A 78 -9.72 6.00 4.74
C LEU A 78 -8.24 5.65 4.65
N LEU A 79 -7.97 4.42 4.25
CA LEU A 79 -6.63 3.93 3.94
C LEU A 79 -6.31 4.29 2.49
N TYR A 80 -5.22 5.01 2.26
CA TYR A 80 -4.75 5.36 0.92
C TYR A 80 -3.47 4.59 0.60
N SER A 81 -3.44 4.03 -0.61
CA SER A 81 -2.26 3.43 -1.21
C SER A 81 -1.51 4.49 -2.03
N PRO A 82 -0.17 4.44 -2.12
CA PRO A 82 0.57 5.35 -3.00
C PRO A 82 0.28 5.13 -4.48
N ALA A 83 -0.22 3.94 -4.86
CA ALA A 83 -0.49 3.58 -6.25
C ALA A 83 -1.91 3.91 -6.71
N LEU A 84 -2.83 4.19 -5.78
CA LEU A 84 -4.26 4.33 -6.07
C LEU A 84 -4.77 5.69 -5.59
N ARG A 85 -5.66 6.29 -6.39
CA ARG A 85 -6.23 7.60 -6.07
C ARG A 85 -7.29 7.52 -4.97
N ASP A 86 -8.03 6.42 -4.95
CA ASP A 86 -9.17 6.23 -4.07
C ASP A 86 -8.76 5.67 -2.71
N GLY A 87 -9.47 6.13 -1.67
CA GLY A 87 -9.31 5.63 -0.31
C GLY A 87 -10.16 4.39 -0.07
N PHE A 88 -9.63 3.45 0.71
CA PHE A 88 -10.27 2.19 1.07
C PHE A 88 -10.84 2.26 2.47
N ARG A 89 -12.09 1.81 2.64
CA ARG A 89 -12.64 1.52 3.96
C ARG A 89 -12.14 0.15 4.42
N PRO A 90 -12.11 -0.12 5.74
CA PRO A 90 -11.78 -1.45 6.25
C PRO A 90 -12.61 -2.58 5.60
N ALA A 91 -13.90 -2.33 5.34
CA ALA A 91 -14.78 -3.28 4.68
C ALA A 91 -14.35 -3.62 3.24
N ASP A 92 -13.74 -2.67 2.52
CA ASP A 92 -13.26 -2.89 1.15
C ASP A 92 -12.03 -3.80 1.16
N VAL A 93 -11.12 -3.58 2.12
CA VAL A 93 -9.93 -4.43 2.34
C VAL A 93 -10.34 -5.86 2.69
N HIS A 94 -11.35 -6.04 3.55
CA HIS A 94 -11.86 -7.38 3.91
C HIS A 94 -12.44 -8.16 2.73
N ARG A 95 -12.90 -7.48 1.67
CA ARG A 95 -13.46 -8.13 0.47
C ARG A 95 -12.39 -8.53 -0.55
N LEU A 96 -11.17 -8.01 -0.46
CA LEU A 96 -10.10 -8.28 -1.42
C LEU A 96 -9.82 -9.77 -1.65
N PRO A 97 -9.75 -10.65 -0.62
CA PRO A 97 -9.49 -12.06 -0.86
C PRO A 97 -10.56 -12.73 -1.74
N TRP A 98 -11.82 -12.35 -1.56
CA TRP A 98 -12.93 -12.87 -2.37
C TRP A 98 -12.90 -12.32 -3.80
N LEU A 99 -12.64 -11.02 -3.97
CA LEU A 99 -12.46 -10.44 -5.31
C LEU A 99 -11.31 -11.10 -6.08
N LEU A 100 -10.20 -11.39 -5.41
CA LEU A 100 -9.08 -12.12 -5.99
C LEU A 100 -9.46 -13.55 -6.41
N GLN A 101 -10.35 -14.22 -5.67
CA GLN A 101 -10.86 -15.53 -6.07
C GLN A 101 -11.71 -15.44 -7.35
N LEU A 102 -12.60 -14.46 -7.46
CA LEU A 102 -13.41 -14.26 -8.66
C LEU A 102 -12.56 -13.98 -9.91
N VAL A 103 -11.61 -13.05 -9.81
CA VAL A 103 -10.71 -12.73 -10.92
C VAL A 103 -9.91 -13.96 -11.37
N ARG A 104 -9.50 -14.81 -10.44
CA ARG A 104 -8.81 -16.07 -10.77
C ARG A 104 -9.71 -17.07 -11.48
N LEU A 105 -11.00 -17.14 -11.13
CA LEU A 105 -11.95 -18.02 -11.81
C LEU A 105 -12.18 -17.54 -13.25
N GLU A 106 -12.46 -16.24 -13.43
CA GLU A 106 -12.63 -15.65 -14.76
C GLU A 106 -11.40 -15.85 -15.65
N ALA A 107 -10.19 -15.67 -15.10
CA ALA A 107 -8.95 -15.90 -15.83
C ALA A 107 -8.71 -17.37 -16.25
N ASN A 108 -9.35 -18.34 -15.59
CA ASN A 108 -9.28 -19.75 -15.96
C ASN A 108 -10.37 -20.16 -16.96
N ASP A 109 -11.43 -19.36 -17.13
CA ASP A 109 -12.53 -19.62 -18.06
C ASP A 109 -12.21 -19.16 -19.49
N GLU A 110 -11.14 -18.38 -19.69
CA GLU A 110 -10.56 -18.07 -21.00
C GLU A 110 -9.73 -19.25 -21.55
N GLU A 111 -10.37 -20.39 -21.79
CA GLU A 111 -9.84 -21.39 -22.72
C GLU A 111 -9.90 -20.81 -24.15
N PRO A 112 -8.87 -20.99 -25.00
CA PRO A 112 -8.85 -20.44 -26.34
C PRO A 112 -10.02 -21.00 -27.16
N GLY A 113 -10.86 -20.10 -27.65
CA GLY A 113 -11.85 -20.41 -28.68
C GLY A 113 -11.18 -21.05 -29.89
N THR A 114 -11.36 -22.36 -30.01
CA THR A 114 -11.83 -23.04 -31.22
C THR A 114 -11.29 -22.48 -32.54
N ASP A 115 -10.05 -22.82 -32.89
CA ASP A 115 -9.67 -22.93 -34.30
C ASP A 115 -9.88 -24.38 -34.77
N ALA A 116 -10.90 -24.52 -35.62
CA ALA A 116 -11.09 -25.53 -36.64
C ALA A 116 -10.92 -27.02 -36.28
N LEU A 117 -12.08 -27.69 -36.23
CA LEU A 117 -12.29 -29.05 -36.70
C LEU A 117 -11.40 -29.35 -37.94
N GLY A 118 -10.29 -30.05 -37.74
CA GLY A 118 -9.65 -30.82 -38.79
C GLY A 118 -10.59 -31.95 -39.22
N PRO A 119 -10.65 -32.31 -40.51
CA PRO A 119 -11.67 -33.22 -41.03
C PRO A 119 -11.60 -34.58 -40.32
N VAL A 120 -12.73 -34.98 -39.75
CA VAL A 120 -12.98 -36.36 -39.32
C VAL A 120 -12.90 -37.23 -40.56
N ALA A 121 -11.80 -37.98 -40.71
CA ALA A 121 -11.68 -39.01 -41.73
C ALA A 121 -12.67 -40.15 -41.40
N CYS A 122 -13.88 -40.04 -41.95
CA CYS A 122 -14.87 -41.09 -42.02
C CYS A 122 -14.90 -41.65 -43.45
N GLY A 123 -14.62 -42.96 -43.59
CA GLY A 123 -14.66 -43.72 -44.83
C GLY A 123 -13.25 -44.06 -45.35
N VAL A 124 -12.88 -45.28 -45.70
CA VAL A 124 -13.65 -46.34 -46.35
C VAL A 124 -13.07 -47.71 -45.98
N ARG A 125 -13.95 -48.68 -45.70
CA ARG A 125 -13.66 -50.11 -45.72
C ARG A 125 -13.37 -50.52 -47.16
N GLU A 126 -12.19 -51.08 -47.43
CA GLU A 126 -12.02 -52.04 -48.52
C GLU A 126 -11.50 -53.36 -47.94
N ARG A 127 -12.41 -54.34 -47.90
CA ARG A 127 -12.07 -55.75 -47.87
C ARG A 127 -11.91 -56.20 -49.32
N HIS A 128 -10.81 -56.88 -49.64
CA HIS A 128 -10.73 -58.08 -50.48
C HIS A 128 -9.24 -58.50 -50.48
N ARG A 129 -8.88 -59.67 -49.91
CA ARG A 129 -8.72 -60.99 -50.58
C ARG A 129 -7.71 -60.90 -51.74
N ASP A 130 -6.70 -61.75 -51.90
CA ASP A 130 -6.45 -63.11 -51.42
C ASP A 130 -4.97 -63.46 -51.73
N SER A 131 -4.45 -64.44 -50.98
CA SER A 131 -3.59 -65.55 -51.40
C SER A 131 -2.23 -65.33 -52.11
N GLY A 132 -1.20 -65.92 -51.50
CA GLY A 132 0.11 -66.24 -52.07
C GLY A 132 1.06 -66.72 -50.99
#